data_AF-A0A7C2WE04-F1
#
_entry.id   AF-A0A7C2WE04-F1
#
_cell.length_a   1.000
_cell.length_b   1.000
_cell.length_c   1.000
_cell.angle_alpha   90.00
_cell.angle_beta   90.00
_cell.angle_gamma   90.00
#
_symmetry.space_group_name_H-M   'P 1'
#
loop_
_entity.id
_entity.type
_entity.pdbx_description
1 polymer ?
#
loop_
_entity_poly.entity_id
_entity_poly.type
_entity_poly.pdbx_seq_one_letter_code
_entity_poly.pdbx_strand_id
1 'polypeptide(L)'
;MHCSCARLAGLRGRHEPLCGRRAIPQPRVVRVGRWVYRRGQRVSWQGQRAVRRQSDRAAKTQRAAILKGNHPRDAILYNLCDPVEENAMTSYLKHLTVTFIVVLFVAADGSAAPGTLSDKDIERMQSSLKMDPQMRAMYNALTNTDISSLALNREIVRGHNELYSHKIEVKGITNQKSSGRCWLFAGLNVIRPKVIDKHKLKGFEFSQTYLAFWDKMEKANVTLELIIEMRDRDLMDREMEFVLRHPCDDGGYWESVVNLIEKYGAVPQGVMPETNSSSSTGLMNSLLSRKLRADAVKLREMHAAGEPLKKLRAAKKKMLAEVYRMLVLNLGEPPRQFEWRHEDPNSKPTAPKSYTPR
;
A
#
# COMPACT_ATOMS: atom_id res chain seq x y z
N MET A 1 -12.34 -7.60 58.59
CA MET A 1 -13.57 -8.44 58.68
C MET A 1 -13.62 -9.29 57.42
N HIS A 2 -12.91 -10.43 57.31
CA HIS A 2 -13.22 -11.77 57.84
C HIS A 2 -14.67 -12.22 57.64
N CYS A 3 -14.89 -13.11 56.67
CA CYS A 3 -15.71 -14.30 56.86
C CYS A 3 -15.26 -15.40 55.88
N SER A 4 -15.28 -16.64 56.37
CA SER A 4 -14.65 -17.84 55.79
C SER A 4 -15.64 -19.01 55.77
N CYS A 5 -15.26 -20.08 55.05
CA CYS A 5 -15.84 -21.43 54.97
C CYS A 5 -17.09 -21.61 54.05
N ALA A 6 -17.23 -22.68 53.25
CA ALA A 6 -16.82 -24.08 53.46
C ALA A 6 -16.45 -24.86 52.17
N ARG A 7 -15.71 -25.96 52.38
CA ARG A 7 -15.25 -27.00 51.42
C ARG A 7 -16.30 -28.10 51.20
N LEU A 8 -16.20 -28.79 50.05
CA LEU A 8 -16.36 -30.25 49.78
C LEU A 8 -15.83 -30.48 48.34
N ALA A 9 -14.67 -31.09 48.03
CA ALA A 9 -14.31 -32.52 48.00
C ALA A 9 -15.41 -33.42 47.41
N GLY A 10 -15.25 -34.20 46.32
CA GLY A 10 -14.16 -34.45 45.37
C GLY A 10 -14.58 -35.60 44.44
N LEU A 11 -14.05 -35.67 43.21
CA LEU A 11 -14.02 -36.90 42.41
C LEU A 11 -12.70 -36.96 41.63
N ARG A 12 -11.92 -37.99 41.94
CA ARG A 12 -10.63 -38.35 41.33
C ARG A 12 -10.89 -39.19 40.08
N GLY A 13 -10.41 -38.73 38.93
CA GLY A 13 -10.14 -39.56 37.75
C GLY A 13 -8.63 -39.70 37.58
N ARG A 14 -8.14 -40.94 37.56
CA ARG A 14 -6.72 -41.32 37.59
C ARG A 14 -6.01 -40.96 36.27
N HIS A 15 -4.88 -40.27 36.38
CA HIS A 15 -3.82 -40.25 35.38
C HIS A 15 -2.84 -41.38 35.70
N GLU A 16 -2.59 -42.26 34.73
CA GLU A 16 -1.35 -43.04 34.68
C GLU A 16 -0.30 -42.33 33.82
N PRO A 17 1.00 -42.39 34.17
CA PRO A 17 2.05 -41.63 33.54
C PRO A 17 2.86 -42.49 32.56
N LEU A 18 2.99 -42.06 31.30
CA LEU A 18 4.06 -42.54 30.43
C LEU A 18 5.22 -41.54 30.46
N CYS A 19 6.25 -41.95 31.19
CA CYS A 19 7.57 -41.35 31.24
C CYS A 19 8.27 -41.52 29.88
N GLY A 20 8.68 -40.40 29.30
CA GLY A 20 9.60 -40.31 28.18
C GLY A 20 10.32 -38.97 28.22
N ARG A 21 11.17 -38.78 29.25
CA ARG A 21 11.98 -37.57 29.42
C ARG A 21 13.01 -37.44 28.29
N ARG A 22 12.93 -36.36 27.50
CA ARG A 22 14.13 -35.61 27.09
C ARG A 22 13.92 -34.16 27.47
N ALA A 23 14.79 -33.68 28.36
CA ALA A 23 14.83 -32.30 28.81
C ALA A 23 15.17 -31.39 27.63
N ILE A 24 14.31 -30.40 27.36
CA ILE A 24 14.61 -29.28 26.49
C ILE A 24 15.25 -28.21 27.38
N PRO A 25 16.52 -27.84 27.21
CA PRO A 25 17.14 -26.78 27.99
C PRO A 25 16.57 -25.42 27.53
N GLN A 26 16.10 -24.63 28.48
CA GLN A 26 15.74 -23.22 28.27
C GLN A 26 17.01 -22.41 27.97
N PRO A 27 17.09 -21.65 26.85
CA PRO A 27 18.23 -20.78 26.64
C PRO A 27 18.04 -19.45 27.37
N ARG A 28 19.06 -19.11 28.16
CA ARG A 28 19.29 -17.79 28.76
C ARG A 28 19.36 -16.70 27.68
N VAL A 29 18.78 -15.55 27.97
CA VAL A 29 19.01 -14.30 27.26
C VAL A 29 20.48 -13.86 27.44
N VAL A 30 21.13 -13.37 26.37
CA VAL A 30 21.97 -12.14 26.31
C VAL A 30 22.70 -12.02 24.94
N ARG A 31 22.51 -10.84 24.30
CA ARG A 31 23.32 -10.01 23.36
C ARG A 31 24.18 -10.60 22.20
N VAL A 32 23.92 -9.97 21.04
CA VAL A 32 24.84 -9.38 20.02
C VAL A 32 25.91 -10.29 19.38
N GLY A 33 25.76 -10.55 18.07
CA GLY A 33 26.87 -10.74 17.13
C GLY A 33 26.85 -12.02 16.26
N ARG A 34 27.08 -11.82 14.95
CA ARG A 34 27.49 -12.75 13.88
C ARG A 34 26.51 -13.86 13.43
N TRP A 35 25.96 -13.66 12.23
CA TRP A 35 25.62 -14.76 11.32
C TRP A 35 26.57 -14.76 10.11
N VAL A 36 27.16 -15.93 9.85
CA VAL A 36 27.94 -16.23 8.65
C VAL A 36 26.99 -16.87 7.64
N TYR A 37 26.92 -16.29 6.43
CA TYR A 37 26.11 -16.80 5.31
C TYR A 37 26.99 -17.56 4.32
N ARG A 38 26.55 -18.75 3.87
CA ARG A 38 27.24 -19.56 2.86
C ARG A 38 26.80 -19.11 1.46
N ARG A 39 27.78 -18.92 0.56
CA ARG A 39 27.69 -18.33 -0.80
C ARG A 39 26.94 -19.19 -1.84
N GLY A 40 26.45 -18.50 -2.88
CA GLY A 40 26.29 -18.97 -4.27
C GLY A 40 24.83 -19.06 -4.70
N GLN A 41 24.34 -18.52 -5.82
CA GLN A 41 24.95 -18.07 -7.07
C GLN A 41 24.22 -16.86 -7.65
N ARG A 42 24.90 -16.15 -8.53
CA ARG A 42 24.52 -14.91 -9.22
C ARG A 42 23.85 -15.28 -10.55
N VAL A 43 22.68 -14.72 -10.86
CA VAL A 43 22.09 -14.78 -12.22
C VAL A 43 21.85 -13.34 -12.71
N SER A 44 22.51 -12.97 -13.79
CA SER A 44 22.47 -11.65 -14.42
C SER A 44 21.21 -11.46 -15.27
N TRP A 45 20.50 -10.35 -15.09
CA TRP A 45 19.37 -9.94 -15.93
C TRP A 45 19.82 -8.95 -17.01
N GLN A 46 19.96 -9.42 -18.25
CA GLN A 46 19.95 -8.59 -19.46
C GLN A 46 18.76 -9.03 -20.31
N GLY A 47 17.77 -8.15 -20.49
CA GLY A 47 16.69 -8.42 -21.44
C GLY A 47 15.40 -7.66 -21.14
N GLN A 48 15.37 -6.34 -21.36
CA GLN A 48 14.09 -5.61 -21.41
C GLN A 48 14.10 -4.28 -22.20
N ARG A 49 15.06 -4.07 -23.12
CA ARG A 49 15.10 -2.86 -23.98
C ARG A 49 14.73 -3.09 -25.45
N ALA A 50 14.57 -4.33 -25.90
CA ALA A 50 14.31 -4.63 -27.32
C ALA A 50 12.83 -4.59 -27.72
N VAL A 51 11.91 -4.93 -26.82
CA VAL A 51 10.49 -5.17 -27.17
C VAL A 51 9.70 -3.88 -27.44
N ARG A 52 10.10 -2.74 -26.87
CA ARG A 52 9.39 -1.45 -27.07
C ARG A 52 9.65 -0.78 -28.42
N ARG A 53 10.73 -1.13 -29.15
CA ARG A 53 11.06 -0.48 -30.43
C ARG A 53 10.36 -1.10 -31.64
N GLN A 54 9.90 -2.34 -31.54
CA GLN A 54 9.22 -3.05 -32.64
C GLN A 54 7.73 -2.71 -32.71
N SER A 55 7.05 -2.49 -31.57
CA SER A 55 5.63 -2.13 -31.53
C SER A 55 5.35 -0.75 -32.13
N ASP A 56 6.24 0.23 -31.93
CA ASP A 56 6.04 1.62 -32.38
C ASP A 56 6.26 1.80 -33.90
N ARG A 57 7.02 0.89 -34.54
CA ARG A 57 7.20 0.89 -36.01
C ARG A 57 6.00 0.30 -36.74
N ALA A 58 5.38 -0.76 -36.21
CA ALA A 58 4.21 -1.39 -36.83
C ALA A 58 2.97 -0.46 -36.83
N ALA A 59 2.76 0.30 -35.76
CA ALA A 59 1.62 1.21 -35.63
C ALA A 59 1.69 2.45 -36.55
N LYS A 60 2.89 2.88 -36.98
CA LYS A 60 3.06 4.01 -37.91
C LYS A 60 2.81 3.62 -39.37
N THR A 61 3.11 2.38 -39.76
CA THR A 61 2.97 1.93 -41.16
C THR A 61 1.51 1.66 -41.55
N GLN A 62 0.68 1.18 -40.62
CA GLN A 62 -0.76 0.96 -40.88
C GLN A 62 -1.58 2.25 -40.98
N ARG A 63 -1.15 3.35 -40.34
CA ARG A 63 -1.84 4.65 -40.43
C ARG A 63 -1.57 5.41 -41.75
N ALA A 64 -0.50 5.10 -42.47
CA ALA A 64 -0.15 5.79 -43.72
C ALA A 64 -0.86 5.20 -44.96
N ALA A 65 -1.31 3.94 -44.90
CA ALA A 65 -1.92 3.25 -46.04
C ALA A 65 -3.45 3.50 -46.18
N ILE A 66 -4.11 4.03 -45.15
CA ILE A 66 -5.58 4.25 -45.14
C ILE A 66 -5.98 5.64 -45.68
N LEU A 67 -5.03 6.55 -45.92
CA LEU A 67 -5.30 7.97 -46.24
C LEU A 67 -5.09 8.39 -47.71
N LYS A 68 -4.81 7.49 -48.65
CA LYS A 68 -4.67 7.87 -50.07
C LYS A 68 -5.35 6.88 -51.01
N GLY A 69 -6.61 7.17 -51.34
CA GLY A 69 -7.32 6.58 -52.46
C GLY A 69 -7.23 7.42 -53.74
N ASN A 70 -7.36 6.72 -54.86
CA ASN A 70 -7.74 7.14 -56.23
C ASN A 70 -6.63 7.45 -57.29
N HIS A 71 -6.81 6.71 -58.41
CA HIS A 71 -6.22 6.70 -59.77
C HIS A 71 -6.60 7.95 -60.64
N PRO A 72 -6.28 8.03 -61.97
CA PRO A 72 -4.96 8.16 -62.65
C PRO A 72 -4.95 9.27 -63.74
N ARG A 73 -3.81 9.86 -64.15
CA ARG A 73 -3.64 10.51 -65.49
C ARG A 73 -2.16 10.61 -65.91
N ASP A 74 -1.89 10.04 -67.09
CA ASP A 74 -1.07 10.46 -68.24
C ASP A 74 0.39 10.96 -68.13
N ALA A 75 1.10 10.66 -69.24
CA ALA A 75 2.40 11.12 -69.75
C ALA A 75 3.63 10.27 -69.35
N ILE A 76 4.13 9.34 -70.18
CA ILE A 76 4.82 9.43 -71.49
C ILE A 76 6.31 9.78 -71.38
N LEU A 77 7.14 8.94 -72.06
CA LEU A 77 8.53 9.09 -72.54
C LEU A 77 9.69 8.85 -71.55
N TYR A 78 10.43 7.74 -71.70
CA TYR A 78 11.60 7.63 -72.60
C TYR A 78 12.27 6.22 -72.56
N ASN A 79 12.43 5.65 -73.75
CA ASN A 79 13.57 4.89 -74.32
C ASN A 79 14.13 3.56 -73.74
N LEU A 80 13.98 2.54 -74.60
CA LEU A 80 15.03 1.71 -75.26
C LEU A 80 16.01 0.87 -74.42
N CYS A 81 15.76 -0.44 -74.38
CA CYS A 81 16.69 -1.50 -74.85
C CYS A 81 16.05 -2.89 -74.63
N ASP A 82 15.71 -3.59 -75.72
CA ASP A 82 15.61 -5.05 -75.76
C ASP A 82 17.02 -5.67 -75.90
N PRO A 83 17.24 -7.00 -75.83
CA PRO A 83 16.31 -8.13 -75.60
C PRO A 83 16.85 -9.13 -74.54
N VAL A 84 16.15 -10.24 -74.29
CA VAL A 84 16.67 -11.63 -74.38
C VAL A 84 15.59 -12.61 -73.91
N GLU A 85 15.30 -13.59 -74.75
CA GLU A 85 14.39 -14.71 -74.53
C GLU A 85 14.77 -15.54 -73.28
N GLU A 86 13.86 -15.63 -72.30
CA GLU A 86 14.01 -16.55 -71.16
C GLU A 86 13.23 -17.85 -71.44
N ASN A 87 13.98 -18.94 -71.64
CA ASN A 87 13.47 -20.28 -71.94
C ASN A 87 12.48 -20.79 -70.88
N ALA A 88 11.31 -21.25 -71.32
CA ALA A 88 10.17 -21.73 -70.52
C ALA A 88 10.50 -22.85 -69.48
N MET A 89 11.63 -23.55 -69.64
CA MET A 89 12.09 -24.58 -68.71
C MET A 89 12.66 -24.04 -67.39
N THR A 90 13.13 -22.78 -67.36
CA THR A 90 13.66 -22.16 -66.13
C THR A 90 12.57 -21.62 -65.19
N SER A 91 11.40 -21.29 -65.76
CA SER A 91 10.22 -20.87 -64.99
C SER A 91 9.65 -22.03 -64.15
N TYR A 92 9.53 -23.23 -64.74
CA TYR A 92 9.00 -24.41 -64.05
C TYR A 92 9.87 -24.89 -62.87
N LEU A 93 11.20 -24.80 -62.98
CA LEU A 93 12.14 -25.15 -61.89
C LEU A 93 12.19 -24.09 -60.78
N LYS A 94 12.03 -22.80 -61.11
CA LYS A 94 11.85 -21.72 -60.12
C LYS A 94 10.52 -21.87 -59.37
N HIS A 95 9.44 -22.28 -60.04
CA HIS A 95 8.17 -22.54 -59.38
C HIS A 95 8.20 -23.78 -58.49
N LEU A 96 8.87 -24.87 -58.89
CA LEU A 96 9.01 -26.07 -58.04
C LEU A 96 9.82 -25.79 -56.76
N THR A 97 10.90 -25.01 -56.86
CA THR A 97 11.75 -24.66 -55.70
C THR A 97 11.10 -23.64 -54.77
N VAL A 98 10.37 -22.66 -55.31
CA VAL A 98 9.58 -21.70 -54.49
C VAL A 98 8.42 -22.41 -53.80
N THR A 99 7.74 -23.36 -54.45
CA THR A 99 6.65 -24.12 -53.83
C THR A 99 7.18 -25.03 -52.70
N PHE A 100 8.36 -25.63 -52.87
CA PHE A 100 8.99 -26.47 -51.83
C PHE A 100 9.49 -25.64 -50.63
N ILE A 101 10.00 -24.42 -50.85
CA ILE A 101 10.42 -23.50 -49.78
C ILE A 101 9.21 -22.94 -49.01
N VAL A 102 8.07 -22.70 -49.67
CA VAL A 102 6.82 -22.30 -49.01
C VAL A 102 6.24 -23.44 -48.16
N VAL A 103 6.37 -24.71 -48.60
CA VAL A 103 5.95 -25.88 -47.81
C VAL A 103 6.85 -26.13 -46.60
N LEU A 104 8.15 -25.82 -46.68
CA LEU A 104 9.10 -25.95 -45.55
C LEU A 104 8.96 -24.85 -44.49
N PHE A 105 8.34 -23.70 -44.79
CA PHE A 105 8.08 -22.64 -43.80
C PHE A 105 6.77 -22.82 -43.01
N VAL A 106 5.89 -23.75 -43.41
CA VAL A 106 4.57 -23.95 -42.77
C VAL A 106 4.60 -25.03 -41.66
N ALA A 107 5.70 -25.77 -41.50
CA ALA A 107 5.85 -26.79 -40.46
C ALA A 107 6.77 -26.38 -39.30
N ALA A 108 6.86 -25.07 -38.99
CA ALA A 108 7.25 -24.67 -37.65
C ALA A 108 6.04 -24.89 -36.75
N ASP A 109 5.84 -26.13 -36.31
CA ASP A 109 4.97 -26.43 -35.17
C ASP A 109 5.40 -25.48 -34.05
N GLY A 110 4.55 -24.48 -33.79
CA GLY A 110 4.67 -23.56 -32.67
C GLY A 110 4.48 -24.33 -31.37
N SER A 111 5.42 -25.21 -31.05
CA SER A 111 5.58 -25.76 -29.71
C SER A 111 5.97 -24.58 -28.84
N ALA A 112 4.95 -23.97 -28.24
CA ALA A 112 5.12 -22.91 -27.27
C ALA A 112 6.11 -23.41 -26.21
N ALA A 113 7.14 -22.62 -25.90
CA ALA A 113 8.21 -23.05 -25.00
C ALA A 113 7.62 -23.59 -23.68
N PRO A 114 8.21 -24.62 -23.05
CA PRO A 114 7.69 -25.18 -21.81
C PRO A 114 7.37 -24.09 -20.78
N GLY A 115 6.10 -24.02 -20.35
CA GLY A 115 5.60 -23.01 -19.40
C GLY A 115 4.97 -21.77 -20.01
N THR A 116 4.92 -21.62 -21.34
CA THR A 116 4.14 -20.56 -22.00
C THR A 116 2.71 -21.01 -22.26
N LEU A 117 1.76 -20.08 -22.23
CA LEU A 117 0.38 -20.35 -22.61
C LEU A 117 0.28 -20.55 -24.12
N SER A 118 -0.04 -21.77 -24.57
CA SER A 118 -0.16 -22.09 -25.99
C SER A 118 -1.57 -21.78 -26.52
N ASP A 119 -1.71 -21.65 -27.83
CA ASP A 119 -3.03 -21.49 -28.48
C ASP A 119 -3.94 -22.68 -28.17
N LYS A 120 -3.38 -23.90 -28.09
CA LYS A 120 -4.10 -25.10 -27.67
C LYS A 120 -4.62 -25.01 -26.23
N ASP A 121 -3.86 -24.39 -25.32
CA ASP A 121 -4.32 -24.15 -23.94
C ASP A 121 -5.47 -23.13 -23.92
N ILE A 122 -5.39 -22.09 -24.75
CA ILE A 122 -6.44 -21.08 -24.88
C ILE A 122 -7.71 -21.70 -25.47
N GLU A 123 -7.60 -22.46 -26.55
CA GLU A 123 -8.71 -23.18 -27.18
C GLU A 123 -9.36 -24.16 -26.17
N ARG A 124 -8.55 -24.85 -25.38
CA ARG A 124 -9.05 -25.72 -24.30
C ARG A 124 -9.78 -24.93 -23.21
N MET A 125 -9.28 -23.77 -22.79
CA MET A 125 -9.98 -22.91 -21.83
C MET A 125 -11.28 -22.36 -22.40
N GLN A 126 -11.27 -21.88 -23.64
CA GLN A 126 -12.45 -21.35 -24.33
C GLN A 126 -13.53 -22.43 -24.52
N SER A 127 -13.13 -23.63 -24.95
CA SER A 127 -14.05 -24.76 -25.10
C SER A 127 -14.57 -25.29 -23.76
N SER A 128 -13.82 -25.13 -22.66
CA SER A 128 -14.30 -25.47 -21.31
C SER A 128 -15.36 -24.49 -20.77
N LEU A 129 -15.41 -23.26 -21.30
CA LEU A 129 -16.38 -22.24 -20.90
C LEU A 129 -17.75 -22.54 -21.52
N LYS A 130 -18.66 -23.08 -20.72
CA LYS A 130 -20.04 -23.30 -21.13
C LYS A 130 -20.90 -22.11 -20.74
N MET A 131 -21.28 -21.28 -21.72
CA MET A 131 -22.21 -20.16 -21.52
C MET A 131 -23.66 -20.65 -21.42
N ASP A 132 -23.94 -21.44 -20.39
CA ASP A 132 -25.28 -21.91 -20.05
C ASP A 132 -26.16 -20.73 -19.55
N PRO A 133 -27.48 -20.93 -19.37
CA PRO A 133 -28.37 -19.85 -18.94
C PRO A 133 -27.96 -19.21 -17.60
N GLN A 134 -27.43 -19.99 -16.66
CA GLN A 134 -27.00 -19.50 -15.34
C GLN A 134 -25.75 -18.63 -15.47
N MET A 135 -24.74 -19.11 -16.20
CA MET A 135 -23.51 -18.38 -16.47
C MET A 135 -23.77 -17.12 -17.29
N ARG A 136 -24.69 -17.16 -18.26
CA ARG A 136 -25.10 -15.98 -19.05
C ARG A 136 -25.79 -14.93 -18.19
N ALA A 137 -26.66 -15.35 -17.26
CA ALA A 137 -27.29 -14.45 -16.30
C ALA A 137 -26.24 -13.80 -15.38
N MET A 138 -25.31 -14.59 -14.83
CA MET A 138 -24.20 -14.09 -14.01
C MET A 138 -23.29 -13.14 -14.79
N TYR A 139 -22.92 -13.48 -16.03
CA TYR A 139 -22.10 -12.65 -16.91
C TYR A 139 -22.75 -11.28 -17.15
N ASN A 140 -24.04 -11.27 -17.53
CA ASN A 140 -24.77 -10.02 -17.77
C ASN A 140 -24.90 -9.18 -16.50
N ALA A 141 -25.13 -9.81 -15.34
CA ALA A 141 -25.20 -9.11 -14.07
C ALA A 141 -23.83 -8.50 -13.70
N LEU A 142 -22.77 -9.31 -13.66
CA LEU A 142 -21.42 -8.90 -13.25
C LEU A 142 -20.81 -7.82 -14.17
N THR A 143 -21.14 -7.84 -15.46
CA THR A 143 -20.62 -6.86 -16.42
C THR A 143 -21.31 -5.49 -16.34
N ASN A 144 -22.49 -5.42 -15.71
CA ASN A 144 -23.30 -4.19 -15.64
C ASN A 144 -23.51 -3.68 -14.21
N THR A 145 -23.00 -4.35 -13.18
CA THR A 145 -23.22 -3.99 -11.77
C THR A 145 -21.99 -4.28 -10.92
N ASP A 146 -21.80 -3.52 -9.84
CA ASP A 146 -20.77 -3.79 -8.85
C ASP A 146 -20.95 -5.20 -8.25
N ILE A 147 -19.87 -5.99 -8.27
CA ILE A 147 -19.88 -7.38 -7.81
C ILE A 147 -20.28 -7.51 -6.34
N SER A 148 -19.88 -6.55 -5.49
CA SER A 148 -20.19 -6.59 -4.06
C SER A 148 -21.70 -6.44 -3.81
N SER A 149 -22.36 -5.62 -4.64
CA SER A 149 -23.82 -5.43 -4.61
C SER A 149 -24.56 -6.69 -5.05
N LEU A 150 -24.05 -7.41 -6.06
CA LEU A 150 -24.63 -8.67 -6.53
C LEU A 150 -24.41 -9.84 -5.56
N ALA A 151 -23.26 -9.87 -4.90
CA ALA A 151 -22.90 -10.93 -3.95
C ALA A 151 -23.58 -10.77 -2.58
N LEU A 152 -24.36 -9.72 -2.35
CA LEU A 152 -25.07 -9.49 -1.10
C LEU A 152 -26.10 -10.59 -0.83
N ASN A 153 -25.83 -11.43 0.17
CA ASN A 153 -26.76 -12.47 0.59
C ASN A 153 -27.89 -11.89 1.47
N ARG A 154 -29.10 -11.84 0.92
CA ARG A 154 -30.30 -11.32 1.61
C ARG A 154 -30.73 -12.15 2.83
N GLU A 155 -30.42 -13.44 2.90
CA GLU A 155 -30.73 -14.29 4.05
C GLU A 155 -29.85 -13.92 5.25
N ILE A 156 -28.55 -13.71 5.01
CA ILE A 156 -27.62 -13.24 6.05
C ILE A 156 -28.04 -11.86 6.55
N VAL A 157 -28.39 -10.95 5.64
CA VAL A 157 -28.87 -9.61 6.00
C VAL A 157 -30.14 -9.69 6.87
N ARG A 158 -31.09 -10.58 6.52
CA ARG A 158 -32.32 -10.78 7.30
C ARG A 158 -32.05 -11.36 8.69
N GLY A 159 -31.04 -12.22 8.81
CA GLY A 159 -30.65 -12.83 10.09
C GLY A 159 -29.89 -11.89 11.03
N HIS A 160 -29.36 -10.77 10.52
CA HIS A 160 -28.61 -9.80 11.32
C HIS A 160 -29.55 -8.91 12.14
N ASN A 161 -29.31 -8.80 13.45
CA ASN A 161 -29.98 -7.83 14.32
C ASN A 161 -28.95 -7.07 15.17
N GLU A 162 -29.27 -5.84 15.55
CA GLU A 162 -28.38 -4.95 16.31
C GLU A 162 -28.69 -4.97 17.82
N LEU A 163 -29.29 -6.06 18.31
CA LEU A 163 -29.64 -6.25 19.71
C LEU A 163 -28.51 -7.00 20.42
N TYR A 164 -27.89 -6.33 21.39
CA TYR A 164 -26.80 -6.88 22.18
C TYR A 164 -27.17 -6.82 23.66
N SER A 165 -26.89 -7.88 24.42
CA SER A 165 -27.20 -7.99 25.86
C SER A 165 -26.38 -7.03 26.72
N HIS A 166 -25.18 -6.66 26.26
CA HIS A 166 -24.30 -5.72 26.93
C HIS A 166 -23.86 -4.66 25.92
N LYS A 167 -24.22 -3.40 26.17
CA LYS A 167 -23.84 -2.26 25.33
C LYS A 167 -23.07 -1.25 26.17
N ILE A 168 -21.99 -0.74 25.61
CA ILE A 168 -21.27 0.40 26.18
C ILE A 168 -21.97 1.67 25.71
N GLU A 169 -22.31 2.56 26.62
CA GLU A 169 -22.88 3.85 26.26
C GLU A 169 -21.81 4.71 25.56
N VAL A 170 -22.01 4.90 24.26
CA VAL A 170 -21.17 5.76 23.41
C VAL A 170 -22.05 6.81 22.75
N LYS A 171 -21.54 8.04 22.62
CA LYS A 171 -22.27 9.14 21.98
C LYS A 171 -21.47 9.71 20.81
N GLY A 172 -22.14 9.90 19.68
CA GLY A 172 -21.59 10.44 18.44
C GLY A 172 -20.83 9.42 17.58
N ILE A 173 -20.73 9.69 16.28
CA ILE A 173 -20.00 8.87 15.31
C ILE A 173 -18.88 9.73 14.71
N THR A 174 -17.66 9.20 14.69
CA THR A 174 -16.49 9.86 14.11
C THR A 174 -16.25 9.39 12.67
N ASN A 175 -15.69 10.25 11.80
CA ASN A 175 -15.38 9.88 10.42
C ASN A 175 -13.96 10.33 10.01
N GLN A 176 -13.08 9.36 9.71
CA GLN A 176 -11.70 9.62 9.30
C GLN A 176 -11.56 10.08 7.83
N LYS A 177 -12.62 9.95 7.03
CA LYS A 177 -12.66 10.25 5.59
C LYS A 177 -11.53 9.53 4.82
N SER A 178 -10.92 10.20 3.84
CA SER A 178 -9.87 9.66 2.97
C SER A 178 -8.49 9.75 3.64
N SER A 179 -8.37 9.13 4.82
CA SER A 179 -7.11 9.01 5.56
C SER A 179 -6.96 7.62 6.17
N GLY A 180 -5.73 7.19 6.42
CA GLY A 180 -5.40 5.90 7.05
C GLY A 180 -5.34 5.93 8.58
N ARG A 181 -6.14 6.81 9.22
CA ARG A 181 -6.06 7.09 10.67
C ARG A 181 -6.97 6.21 11.53
N CYS A 182 -7.45 5.07 11.02
CA CYS A 182 -8.41 4.21 11.72
C CYS A 182 -7.96 3.80 13.12
N TRP A 183 -6.69 3.45 13.28
CA TRP A 183 -6.07 3.10 14.56
C TRP A 183 -6.20 4.21 15.60
N LEU A 184 -6.01 5.46 15.19
CA LEU A 184 -6.09 6.64 16.05
C LEU A 184 -7.54 6.97 16.41
N PHE A 185 -8.44 6.93 15.42
CA PHE A 185 -9.88 7.12 15.65
C PHE A 185 -10.43 6.06 16.60
N ALA A 186 -10.09 4.79 16.38
CA ALA A 186 -10.49 3.69 17.25
C ALA A 186 -9.93 3.87 18.67
N GLY A 187 -8.63 4.19 18.80
CA GLY A 187 -8.00 4.40 20.11
C GLY A 187 -8.64 5.54 20.90
N LEU A 188 -8.91 6.69 20.27
CA LEU A 188 -9.59 7.82 20.91
C LEU A 188 -11.06 7.52 21.21
N ASN A 189 -11.73 6.72 20.39
CA ASN A 189 -13.11 6.29 20.62
C ASN A 189 -13.25 5.36 21.83
N VAL A 190 -12.21 4.61 22.19
CA VAL A 190 -12.17 3.82 23.44
C VAL A 190 -12.07 4.71 24.68
N ILE A 191 -11.38 5.84 24.58
CA ILE A 191 -11.06 6.70 25.74
C ILE A 191 -12.16 7.75 25.99
N ARG A 192 -12.75 8.32 24.94
CA ARG A 192 -13.72 9.42 25.05
C ARG A 192 -14.96 9.15 25.92
N PRO A 193 -15.50 7.91 26.05
CA PRO A 193 -16.67 7.68 26.90
C PRO A 193 -16.40 8.06 28.36
N LYS A 194 -15.17 7.91 28.87
CA LYS A 194 -14.80 8.35 30.22
C LYS A 194 -14.87 9.86 30.39
N VAL A 195 -14.51 10.63 29.35
CA VAL A 195 -14.63 12.11 29.38
C VAL A 195 -16.09 12.52 29.32
N ILE A 196 -16.87 11.87 28.46
CA ILE A 196 -18.31 12.09 28.31
C ILE A 196 -19.02 11.85 29.63
N ASP A 197 -18.74 10.74 30.32
CA ASP A 197 -19.37 10.42 31.60
C ASP A 197 -18.92 11.36 32.72
N LYS A 198 -17.62 11.62 32.85
CA LYS A 198 -17.06 12.49 33.89
C LYS A 198 -17.62 13.91 33.85
N HIS A 199 -17.81 14.46 32.65
CA HIS A 199 -18.30 15.82 32.44
C HIS A 199 -19.77 15.87 32.01
N LYS A 200 -20.47 14.73 31.99
CA LYS A 200 -21.88 14.58 31.60
C LYS A 200 -22.21 15.25 30.25
N LEU A 201 -21.33 15.06 29.27
CA LEU A 201 -21.43 15.69 27.95
C LEU A 201 -22.50 15.03 27.07
N LYS A 202 -23.12 15.82 26.18
CA LYS A 202 -24.00 15.33 25.11
C LYS A 202 -23.19 14.61 24.01
N GLY A 203 -21.95 15.03 23.79
CA GLY A 203 -20.99 14.42 22.87
C GLY A 203 -19.61 15.01 23.09
N PHE A 204 -18.57 14.26 22.73
CA PHE A 204 -17.18 14.71 22.83
C PHE A 204 -16.32 13.98 21.81
N GLU A 205 -15.36 14.69 21.24
CA GLU A 205 -14.32 14.13 20.40
C GLU A 205 -12.97 14.73 20.77
N PHE A 206 -11.94 13.90 20.78
CA PHE A 206 -10.56 14.35 20.80
C PHE A 206 -10.12 14.73 19.40
N SER A 207 -9.21 15.69 19.28
CA SER A 207 -8.59 16.05 18.01
C SER A 207 -7.71 14.93 17.47
N GLN A 208 -8.22 14.23 16.46
CA GLN A 208 -7.42 13.25 15.73
C GLN A 208 -6.36 13.96 14.86
N THR A 209 -6.63 15.18 14.38
CA THR A 209 -5.64 16.00 13.66
C THR A 209 -4.44 16.37 14.54
N TYR A 210 -4.66 16.71 15.81
CA TYR A 210 -3.58 17.01 16.77
C TYR A 210 -2.60 15.85 16.94
N LEU A 211 -3.11 14.64 17.20
CA LEU A 211 -2.26 13.48 17.37
C LEU A 211 -1.67 12.99 16.04
N ALA A 212 -2.39 13.13 14.93
CA ALA A 212 -1.85 12.81 13.59
C ALA A 212 -0.70 13.74 13.19
N PHE A 213 -0.70 15.00 13.61
CA PHE A 213 0.44 15.91 13.44
C PHE A 213 1.69 15.35 14.11
N TRP A 214 1.58 14.99 15.39
CA TRP A 214 2.71 14.50 16.17
C TRP A 214 3.18 13.11 15.71
N ASP A 215 2.26 12.24 15.31
CA ASP A 215 2.58 10.95 14.68
C ASP A 215 3.48 11.13 13.45
N LYS A 216 3.11 12.04 12.54
CA LYS A 216 3.89 12.32 11.33
C LYS A 216 5.26 12.92 11.64
N MET A 217 5.33 13.81 12.63
CA MET A 217 6.61 14.36 13.09
C MET A 217 7.54 13.25 13.63
N GLU A 218 7.01 12.34 14.44
CA GLU A 218 7.81 11.26 15.02
C GLU A 218 8.25 10.22 13.98
N LYS A 219 7.35 9.84 13.06
CA LYS A 219 7.70 8.96 11.93
C LYS A 219 8.78 9.57 11.05
N ALA A 220 8.69 10.86 10.72
CA ALA A 220 9.74 11.56 9.98
C ALA A 220 11.08 11.52 10.71
N ASN A 221 11.08 11.73 12.04
CA ASN A 221 12.28 11.66 12.86
C ASN A 221 12.88 10.25 12.90
N VAL A 222 12.05 9.23 13.10
CA VAL A 222 12.48 7.82 13.09
C VAL A 222 13.06 7.44 11.74
N THR A 223 12.37 7.77 10.65
CA THR A 223 12.86 7.51 9.29
C THR A 223 14.25 8.11 9.09
N LEU A 224 14.45 9.40 9.40
CA LEU A 224 15.75 10.03 9.19
C LEU A 224 16.84 9.47 10.12
N GLU A 225 16.50 9.06 11.35
CA GLU A 225 17.47 8.38 12.22
C GLU A 225 17.83 6.99 11.67
N LEU A 226 16.87 6.21 11.18
CA LEU A 226 17.12 4.92 10.55
C LEU A 226 18.02 5.05 9.31
N ILE A 227 17.86 6.10 8.51
CA ILE A 227 18.79 6.39 7.40
C ILE A 227 20.21 6.66 7.90
N ILE A 228 20.37 7.41 9.00
CA ILE A 228 21.67 7.66 9.61
C ILE A 228 22.27 6.36 10.17
N GLU A 229 21.47 5.52 10.83
CA GLU A 229 21.92 4.24 11.38
C GLU A 229 22.36 3.26 10.28
N MET A 230 21.61 3.22 9.18
CA MET A 230 21.86 2.34 8.04
C MET A 230 22.67 3.01 6.91
N ARG A 231 23.35 4.13 7.17
CA ARG A 231 24.06 4.93 6.16
C ARG A 231 25.14 4.15 5.39
N ASP A 232 25.73 3.13 6.00
CA ASP A 232 26.73 2.24 5.40
C ASP A 232 26.14 1.09 4.56
N ARG A 233 24.82 0.90 4.61
CA ARG A 233 24.14 -0.17 3.86
C ARG A 233 23.88 0.23 2.41
N ASP A 234 23.74 -0.78 1.56
CA ASP A 234 23.32 -0.62 0.17
C ASP A 234 21.88 -0.05 0.09
N LEU A 235 21.58 0.73 -0.96
CA LEU A 235 20.24 1.30 -1.15
C LEU A 235 19.19 0.23 -1.47
N MET A 236 19.60 -0.89 -2.06
CA MET A 236 18.77 -2.06 -2.36
C MET A 236 18.77 -3.07 -1.21
N ASP A 237 19.36 -2.75 -0.06
CA ASP A 237 19.15 -3.50 1.16
C ASP A 237 17.65 -3.53 1.48
N ARG A 238 17.14 -4.70 1.87
CA ARG A 238 15.70 -4.90 2.08
C ARG A 238 15.15 -3.99 3.19
N GLU A 239 15.91 -3.77 4.26
CA GLU A 239 15.49 -2.90 5.35
C GLU A 239 15.51 -1.42 4.92
N MET A 240 16.53 -1.01 4.15
CA MET A 240 16.60 0.34 3.57
C MET A 240 15.41 0.61 2.63
N GLU A 241 15.11 -0.32 1.73
CA GLU A 241 13.98 -0.23 0.82
C GLU A 241 12.66 -0.11 1.58
N PHE A 242 12.47 -0.93 2.61
CA PHE A 242 11.28 -0.90 3.46
C PHE A 242 11.07 0.47 4.11
N VAL A 243 12.12 1.06 4.70
CA VAL A 243 12.07 2.40 5.32
C VAL A 243 11.73 3.48 4.29
N LEU A 244 12.27 3.39 3.07
CA LEU A 244 12.06 4.39 2.02
C LEU A 244 10.72 4.23 1.27
N ARG A 245 10.10 3.06 1.33
CA ARG A 245 8.84 2.78 0.63
C ARG A 245 7.70 3.64 1.18
N HIS A 246 7.53 3.70 2.50
CA HIS A 246 6.47 4.45 3.17
C HIS A 246 7.00 5.20 4.41
N PRO A 247 7.83 6.23 4.23
CA PRO A 247 8.59 6.84 5.34
C PRO A 247 7.74 7.65 6.35
N CYS A 248 6.47 7.94 6.03
CA CYS A 248 5.58 8.77 6.84
C CYS A 248 4.10 8.56 6.45
N ASP A 249 3.68 7.31 6.35
CA ASP A 249 2.27 6.96 6.10
C ASP A 249 1.36 7.23 7.31
N ASP A 250 0.06 7.04 7.14
CA ASP A 250 -0.93 7.32 8.20
C ASP A 250 -1.05 6.19 9.23
N GLY A 251 -0.76 4.94 8.84
CA GLY A 251 -1.07 3.75 9.63
C GLY A 251 -0.29 3.68 10.94
N GLY A 252 -0.85 3.02 11.95
CA GLY A 252 -0.23 2.90 13.26
C GLY A 252 -0.90 1.83 14.09
N TYR A 253 -0.38 1.61 15.30
CA TYR A 253 -0.82 0.57 16.21
C TYR A 253 -1.28 1.17 17.54
N TRP A 254 -1.82 0.34 18.43
CA TRP A 254 -2.29 0.79 19.75
C TRP A 254 -1.19 1.48 20.57
N GLU A 255 0.02 0.92 20.53
CA GLU A 255 1.20 1.44 21.22
C GLU A 255 1.55 2.84 20.72
N SER A 256 1.32 3.13 19.43
CA SER A 256 1.48 4.46 18.88
C SER A 256 0.51 5.45 19.52
N VAL A 257 -0.75 5.07 19.77
CA VAL A 257 -1.74 5.94 20.42
C VAL A 257 -1.28 6.29 21.83
N VAL A 258 -0.88 5.26 22.60
CA VAL A 258 -0.40 5.42 23.97
C VAL A 258 0.82 6.34 24.03
N ASN A 259 1.85 6.05 23.23
CA ASN A 259 3.08 6.84 23.19
C ASN A 259 2.82 8.31 22.82
N LEU A 260 1.91 8.56 21.88
CA LEU A 260 1.55 9.92 21.47
C LEU A 260 0.80 10.66 22.58
N ILE A 261 -0.18 10.02 23.23
CA ILE A 261 -0.93 10.63 24.33
C ILE A 261 -0.02 10.89 25.53
N GLU A 262 0.84 9.94 25.91
CA GLU A 262 1.77 10.13 27.03
C GLU A 262 2.77 11.27 26.77
N LYS A 263 3.25 11.39 25.53
CA LYS A 263 4.24 12.41 25.17
C LYS A 263 3.62 13.77 24.87
N TYR A 264 2.49 13.83 24.19
CA TYR A 264 1.92 15.08 23.67
C TYR A 264 0.58 15.44 24.28
N GLY A 265 0.00 14.58 25.12
CA GLY A 265 -1.34 14.77 25.66
C GLY A 265 -2.41 14.65 24.59
N ALA A 266 -3.60 15.21 24.84
CA ALA A 266 -4.69 15.24 23.88
C ALA A 266 -5.49 16.54 24.04
N VAL A 267 -6.13 16.97 22.95
CA VAL A 267 -6.98 18.18 22.97
C VAL A 267 -8.38 17.85 22.46
N PRO A 268 -9.43 18.59 22.86
CA PRO A 268 -10.75 18.49 22.25
C PRO A 268 -10.71 18.82 20.75
N GLN A 269 -11.61 18.20 19.97
CA GLN A 269 -11.72 18.39 18.52
C GLN A 269 -11.88 19.86 18.11
N GLY A 270 -12.60 20.65 18.89
CA GLY A 270 -12.79 22.08 18.61
C GLY A 270 -11.53 22.94 18.79
N VAL A 271 -10.51 22.44 19.49
CA VAL A 271 -9.26 23.18 19.72
C VAL A 271 -8.31 23.07 18.52
N MET A 272 -8.27 21.90 17.88
CA MET A 272 -7.53 21.69 16.64
C MET A 272 -8.42 20.88 15.68
N PRO A 273 -9.25 21.57 14.88
CA PRO A 273 -10.21 20.91 14.01
C PRO A 273 -9.54 20.20 12.83
N GLU A 274 -10.31 19.35 12.14
CA GLU A 274 -9.89 18.75 10.87
C GLU A 274 -9.66 19.82 9.80
N THR A 275 -8.68 19.58 8.93
CA THR A 275 -8.39 20.36 7.73
C THR A 275 -8.76 19.58 6.46
N ASN A 276 -8.59 20.20 5.29
CA ASN A 276 -8.70 19.49 4.02
C ASN A 276 -7.69 18.33 3.95
N SER A 277 -6.43 18.59 4.30
CA SER A 277 -5.36 17.59 4.24
C SER A 277 -5.50 16.50 5.30
N SER A 278 -6.03 16.79 6.50
CA SER A 278 -6.29 15.75 7.49
C SER A 278 -7.41 14.80 7.03
N SER A 279 -8.40 15.32 6.31
CA SER A 279 -9.52 14.57 5.73
C SER A 279 -9.19 13.87 4.40
N SER A 280 -8.05 14.20 3.77
CA SER A 280 -7.59 13.67 2.48
C SER A 280 -6.05 13.69 2.42
N THR A 281 -5.41 12.73 3.07
CA THR A 281 -3.96 12.78 3.37
C THR A 281 -3.05 12.42 2.19
N GLY A 282 -3.60 11.88 1.10
CA GLY A 282 -2.83 11.27 0.00
C GLY A 282 -1.75 12.18 -0.61
N LEU A 283 -2.08 13.44 -0.92
CA LEU A 283 -1.13 14.38 -1.52
C LEU A 283 -0.07 14.83 -0.51
N MET A 284 -0.48 15.21 0.71
CA MET A 284 0.43 15.58 1.78
C MET A 284 1.45 14.46 2.07
N ASN A 285 0.98 13.22 2.20
CA ASN A 285 1.84 12.06 2.45
C ASN A 285 2.82 11.79 1.30
N SER A 286 2.37 11.99 0.05
CA SER A 286 3.24 11.86 -1.13
C SER A 286 4.35 12.89 -1.15
N LEU A 287 4.05 14.15 -0.80
CA LEU A 287 5.03 15.24 -0.73
C LEU A 287 6.00 15.05 0.45
N LEU A 288 5.50 14.68 1.63
CA LEU A 288 6.33 14.33 2.79
C LEU A 288 7.27 13.18 2.47
N SER A 289 6.77 12.13 1.83
CA SER A 289 7.59 10.98 1.44
C SER A 289 8.66 11.36 0.43
N ARG A 290 8.34 12.19 -0.56
CA ARG A 290 9.32 12.73 -1.51
C ARG A 290 10.40 13.53 -0.78
N LYS A 291 10.01 14.37 0.18
CA LYS A 291 10.95 15.19 0.96
C LYS A 291 11.89 14.32 1.79
N LEU A 292 11.35 13.34 2.52
CA LEU A 292 12.14 12.43 3.36
C LEU A 292 13.12 11.58 2.53
N ARG A 293 12.73 11.16 1.33
CA ARG A 293 13.66 10.48 0.40
C ARG A 293 14.77 11.40 -0.09
N ALA A 294 14.47 12.65 -0.42
CA ALA A 294 15.48 13.63 -0.80
C ALA A 294 16.45 13.92 0.36
N ASP A 295 15.94 14.00 1.59
CA ASP A 295 16.76 14.17 2.79
C ASP A 295 17.60 12.93 3.09
N ALA A 296 17.07 11.73 2.83
CA ALA A 296 17.83 10.49 2.95
C ALA A 296 19.04 10.47 2.02
N VAL A 297 18.89 10.93 0.77
CA VAL A 297 20.00 11.09 -0.18
C VAL A 297 21.05 12.04 0.40
N LYS A 298 20.64 13.24 0.83
CA LYS A 298 21.57 14.24 1.42
C LYS A 298 22.34 13.70 2.62
N LEU A 299 21.67 12.99 3.53
CA LEU A 299 22.34 12.41 4.71
C LEU A 299 23.40 11.37 4.32
N ARG A 300 23.12 10.58 3.28
CA ARG A 300 24.07 9.58 2.76
C ARG A 300 25.22 10.21 1.99
N GLU A 301 24.97 11.28 1.24
CA GLU A 301 26.02 12.06 0.58
C GLU A 301 26.96 12.70 1.60
N MET A 302 26.41 13.29 2.68
CA MET A 302 27.21 13.80 3.79
C MET A 302 28.09 12.71 4.41
N HIS A 303 27.54 11.51 4.63
CA HIS A 303 28.29 10.36 5.11
C HIS A 303 29.41 9.96 4.15
N ALA A 304 29.11 9.86 2.84
CA ALA A 304 30.09 9.53 1.81
C ALA A 304 31.21 10.57 1.69
N ALA A 305 30.92 11.84 2.00
CA ALA A 305 31.90 12.92 2.11
C ALA A 305 32.74 12.88 3.41
N GLY A 306 32.54 11.88 4.27
CA GLY A 306 33.29 11.71 5.52
C GLY A 306 32.80 12.58 6.68
N GLU A 307 31.60 13.16 6.60
CA GLU A 307 31.11 14.02 7.67
C GLU A 307 30.79 13.22 8.94
N PRO A 308 31.18 13.70 10.14
CA PRO A 308 30.95 12.98 11.38
C PRO A 308 29.46 12.92 11.72
N LEU A 309 29.07 11.87 12.44
CA LEU A 309 27.69 11.61 12.89
C LEU A 309 27.01 12.83 13.54
N LYS A 310 27.76 13.66 14.27
CA LYS A 310 27.27 14.90 14.87
C LYS A 310 26.72 15.88 13.82
N LYS A 311 27.38 16.02 12.68
CA LYS A 311 26.93 16.88 11.58
C LYS A 311 25.70 16.31 10.88
N LEU A 312 25.62 15.00 10.68
CA LEU A 312 24.43 14.34 10.13
C LEU A 312 23.20 14.60 11.00
N ARG A 313 23.31 14.39 12.32
CA ARG A 313 22.20 14.66 13.26
C ARG A 313 21.85 16.15 13.35
N ALA A 314 22.81 17.06 13.14
CA ALA A 314 22.52 18.49 13.03
C ALA A 314 21.74 18.82 11.73
N ALA A 315 22.09 18.20 10.60
CA ALA A 315 21.34 18.32 9.36
C ALA A 315 19.92 17.73 9.51
N LYS A 316 19.76 16.58 10.16
CA LYS A 316 18.46 15.99 10.49
C LYS A 316 17.54 16.99 11.19
N LYS A 317 18.04 17.75 12.17
CA LYS A 317 17.23 18.76 12.86
C LYS A 317 16.71 19.86 11.92
N LYS A 318 17.51 20.27 10.93
CA LYS A 318 17.07 21.24 9.89
C LYS A 318 16.03 20.62 8.96
N MET A 319 16.23 19.38 8.54
CA MET A 319 15.27 18.61 7.73
C MET A 319 13.92 18.45 8.45
N LEU A 320 13.94 18.14 9.75
CA LEU A 320 12.74 18.07 10.58
C LEU A 320 12.03 19.42 10.73
N ALA A 321 12.76 20.55 10.75
CA ALA A 321 12.14 21.86 10.75
C ALA A 321 11.36 22.14 9.45
N GLU A 322 11.83 21.63 8.31
CA GLU A 322 11.10 21.69 7.04
C GLU A 322 9.87 20.78 7.05
N VAL A 323 9.98 19.56 7.60
CA VAL A 323 8.82 18.67 7.81
C VAL A 323 7.77 19.33 8.69
N TYR A 324 8.18 19.95 9.81
CA TYR A 324 7.28 20.69 10.70
C TYR A 324 6.53 21.78 9.94
N ARG A 325 7.23 22.59 9.12
CA ARG A 325 6.59 23.61 8.27
C ARG A 325 5.56 23.01 7.31
N MET A 326 5.89 21.90 6.65
CA MET A 326 4.96 21.21 5.76
C MET A 326 3.71 20.75 6.52
N LEU A 327 3.86 20.19 7.73
CA LEU A 327 2.73 19.75 8.53
C LEU A 327 1.88 20.92 9.03
N VAL A 328 2.49 22.01 9.51
CA VAL A 328 1.74 23.20 9.95
C VAL A 328 0.91 23.78 8.79
N LEU A 329 1.48 23.86 7.59
CA LEU A 329 0.75 24.35 6.41
C LEU A 329 -0.43 23.46 6.00
N ASN A 330 -0.44 22.17 6.38
CA ASN A 330 -1.48 21.23 6.01
C ASN A 330 -2.50 20.96 7.13
N LEU A 331 -2.05 20.95 8.38
CA LEU A 331 -2.80 20.47 9.55
C LEU A 331 -3.05 21.58 10.58
N GLY A 332 -2.42 22.75 10.42
CA GLY A 332 -2.39 23.80 11.44
C GLY A 332 -1.29 23.59 12.46
N GLU A 333 -1.00 24.65 13.23
CA GLU A 333 -0.03 24.58 14.33
C GLU A 333 -0.66 23.93 15.58
N PRO A 334 -0.03 22.90 16.18
CA PRO A 334 -0.54 22.30 17.40
C PRO A 334 -0.60 23.32 18.56
N PRO A 335 -1.74 23.44 19.27
CA PRO A 335 -1.88 24.34 20.41
C PRO A 335 -0.94 23.94 21.55
N ARG A 336 -0.26 24.92 22.14
CA ARG A 336 0.53 24.73 23.37
C ARG A 336 -0.31 24.91 24.63
N GLN A 337 -1.27 25.81 24.55
CA GLN A 337 -2.27 26.10 25.55
C GLN A 337 -3.58 26.39 24.83
N PHE A 338 -4.70 26.09 25.48
CA PHE A 338 -6.02 26.37 24.95
C PHE A 338 -7.01 26.60 26.09
N GLU A 339 -8.03 27.39 25.82
CA GLU A 339 -9.18 27.48 26.71
C GLU A 339 -10.23 26.46 26.31
N TRP A 340 -10.80 25.77 27.28
CA TRP A 340 -11.89 24.85 27.05
C TRP A 340 -13.00 25.07 28.06
N ARG A 341 -14.23 25.08 27.53
CA ARG A 341 -15.48 25.07 28.28
C ARG A 341 -16.46 24.13 27.57
N HIS A 342 -17.41 23.62 28.32
CA HIS A 342 -18.47 22.76 27.81
C HIS A 342 -19.81 23.18 28.41
N GLU A 343 -20.90 22.71 27.84
CA GLU A 343 -22.21 22.81 28.50
C GLU A 343 -22.28 21.83 29.67
N ASP A 344 -22.80 22.30 30.81
CA ASP A 344 -23.17 21.48 31.94
C ASP A 344 -24.47 20.68 31.66
N PRO A 345 -24.92 19.79 32.56
CA PRO A 345 -26.17 19.04 32.38
C PRO A 345 -27.42 19.89 32.18
N ASN A 346 -27.40 21.16 32.62
CA ASN A 346 -28.50 22.12 32.48
C ASN A 346 -28.37 22.97 31.21
N SER A 347 -27.47 22.60 30.29
CA SER A 347 -27.15 23.34 29.06
C SER A 347 -26.61 24.75 29.32
N LYS A 348 -25.97 24.98 30.47
CA LYS A 348 -25.27 26.24 30.78
C LYS A 348 -23.78 26.08 30.49
N PRO A 349 -23.13 27.03 29.79
CA PRO A 349 -21.70 26.95 29.53
C PRO A 349 -20.92 27.09 30.85
N THR A 350 -19.96 26.20 31.08
CA THR A 350 -19.02 26.33 32.18
C THR A 350 -18.11 27.54 31.97
N ALA A 351 -17.53 28.07 33.05
CA ALA A 351 -16.46 29.06 32.94
C ALA A 351 -15.29 28.50 32.10
N PRO A 352 -14.70 29.31 31.20
CA PRO A 352 -13.50 28.90 30.47
C PRO A 352 -12.37 28.63 31.46
N LYS A 353 -11.63 27.54 31.20
CA LYS A 353 -10.41 27.20 31.92
C LYS A 353 -9.29 26.98 30.91
N SER A 354 -8.10 27.43 31.24
CA SER A 354 -6.92 27.21 30.42
C SER A 354 -6.31 25.85 30.71
N TYR A 355 -5.92 25.14 29.66
CA TYR A 355 -5.31 23.82 29.70
C TYR A 355 -4.07 23.79 28.81
N THR A 356 -3.16 22.88 29.14
CA THR A 356 -2.20 22.33 28.17
C THR A 356 -2.75 21.02 27.61
N PRO A 357 -2.24 20.53 26.47
CA PRO A 357 -2.62 19.20 25.99
C PRO A 357 -2.36 18.05 26.97
N ARG A 358 -1.32 18.16 27.82
CA ARG A 358 -0.97 17.17 28.84
C ARG A 358 -1.81 17.26 30.09
#